data_AF-A0A246HNI0-F1
#
_entry.id   AF-A0A246HNI0-F1
#
_cell.length_a   1.000
_cell.length_b   1.000
_cell.length_c   1.000
_cell.angle_alpha   90.00
_cell.angle_beta   90.00
_cell.angle_gamma   90.00
#
_symmetry.space_group_name_H-M   'P 1'
#
loop_
_entity.id
_entity.type
_entity.pdbx_description
1 polymer ?
#
loop_
_entity_poly.entity_id
_entity_poly.type
_entity_poly.pdbx_seq_one_letter_code
_entity_poly.pdbx_strand_id
1 'polypeptide(L)'
;MDVVEPLEVLRTSVRRLTLLTIALGVLVAGLAVAVIALSMAPRGTLTVDELHAHRVVVLDDQGVMRVEVGQDAVDAGRRSRTAGVWLYDAKGDERGGMATHEDGLVGLAFDAPVGKGEDHLRDRLSLRVNADGASQVLLTDNLTRGIVGLLSDGTGNGGVETYRWDMDAKLIHRRYITFDQDERQQRPLGEPQAQ
;
A
#
# COMPACT_ATOMS: atom_id res chain seq x y z
N MET A 1 73.31 10.19 -43.37
CA MET A 1 72.10 9.36 -43.20
C MET A 1 71.80 9.36 -41.72
N ASP A 2 70.92 10.28 -41.33
CA ASP A 2 70.59 10.67 -39.97
C ASP A 2 69.84 9.58 -39.22
N VAL A 3 70.55 8.81 -38.40
CA VAL A 3 69.94 7.83 -37.48
C VAL A 3 69.66 8.47 -36.10
N VAL A 4 70.19 9.67 -35.85
CA VAL A 4 70.08 10.38 -34.57
C VAL A 4 68.76 11.15 -34.44
N GLU A 5 68.28 11.77 -35.51
CA GLU A 5 66.99 12.49 -35.55
C GLU A 5 65.76 11.59 -35.24
N PRO A 6 65.65 10.38 -35.81
CA PRO A 6 64.52 9.49 -35.54
C PRO A 6 64.43 9.03 -34.08
N LEU A 7 65.57 8.89 -33.39
CA LEU A 7 65.64 8.40 -32.01
C LEU A 7 65.21 9.47 -30.98
N GLU A 8 65.55 10.74 -31.22
CA GLU A 8 65.10 11.87 -30.38
C GLU A 8 63.59 12.09 -30.48
N VAL A 9 63.02 11.98 -31.69
CA VAL A 9 61.56 12.08 -31.92
C VAL A 9 60.82 10.92 -31.24
N LEU A 10 61.36 9.70 -31.33
CA LEU A 10 60.77 8.53 -30.69
C LEU A 10 60.82 8.63 -29.16
N ARG A 11 61.96 9.03 -28.58
CA ARG A 11 62.13 9.24 -27.13
C ARG A 11 61.14 10.29 -26.60
N THR A 12 60.95 11.37 -27.34
CA THR A 12 60.02 12.45 -26.96
C THR A 12 58.57 11.96 -27.04
N SER A 13 58.23 11.17 -28.06
CA SER A 13 56.90 10.59 -28.24
C SER A 13 56.57 9.55 -27.18
N VAL A 14 57.50 8.65 -26.84
CA VAL A 14 57.35 7.66 -25.76
C VAL A 14 57.19 8.38 -24.41
N ARG A 15 57.97 9.41 -24.14
CA ARG A 15 57.87 10.18 -22.89
C ARG A 15 56.51 10.90 -22.76
N ARG A 16 56.01 11.49 -23.86
CA ARG A 16 54.66 12.08 -23.91
C ARG A 16 53.56 11.04 -23.71
N LEU A 17 53.66 9.88 -24.37
CA LEU A 17 52.68 8.80 -24.22
C LEU A 17 52.68 8.24 -22.79
N THR A 18 53.86 8.07 -22.19
CA THR A 18 54.00 7.62 -20.79
C THR A 18 53.33 8.60 -19.84
N LEU A 19 53.57 9.91 -20.02
CA LEU A 19 52.92 10.96 -19.22
C LEU A 19 51.40 10.98 -19.39
N LEU A 20 50.91 10.82 -20.63
CA LEU A 20 49.46 10.74 -20.90
C LEU A 20 48.83 9.50 -20.27
N THR A 21 49.53 8.37 -20.29
CA THR A 21 49.05 7.12 -19.69
C THR A 21 49.00 7.23 -18.17
N ILE A 22 49.99 7.86 -17.54
CA ILE A 22 50.00 8.16 -16.11
C ILE A 22 48.84 9.12 -15.77
N ALA A 23 48.68 10.20 -16.55
CA ALA A 23 47.60 11.17 -16.33
C ALA A 23 46.21 10.52 -16.45
N LEU A 24 46.02 9.64 -17.44
CA LEU A 24 44.79 8.87 -17.59
C LEU A 24 44.58 7.90 -16.42
N GLY A 25 45.63 7.22 -15.97
CA GLY A 25 45.57 6.33 -14.80
C GLY A 25 45.16 7.07 -13.53
N VAL A 26 45.72 8.26 -13.30
CA VAL A 26 45.34 9.13 -12.18
C VAL A 26 43.90 9.61 -12.30
N LEU A 27 43.45 9.99 -13.51
CA LEU A 27 42.07 10.39 -13.75
C LEU A 27 41.10 9.25 -13.43
N VAL A 28 41.37 8.04 -13.91
CA VAL A 28 40.51 6.86 -13.69
C VAL A 28 40.48 6.48 -12.21
N ALA A 29 41.63 6.48 -11.53
CA ALA A 29 41.70 6.23 -10.10
C ALA A 29 40.93 7.28 -9.30
N GLY A 30 41.07 8.56 -9.66
CA GLY A 30 40.31 9.66 -9.06
C GLY A 30 38.80 9.49 -9.26
N LEU A 31 38.37 9.08 -10.47
CA LEU A 31 36.96 8.81 -10.76
C LEU A 31 36.41 7.65 -9.92
N ALA A 32 37.18 6.56 -9.79
CA ALA A 32 36.79 5.40 -8.99
C ALA A 32 36.62 5.77 -7.50
N VAL A 33 37.57 6.54 -6.95
CA VAL A 33 37.47 7.03 -5.57
C VAL A 33 36.26 7.94 -5.39
N ALA A 34 35.99 8.83 -6.35
CA ALA A 34 34.82 9.71 -6.30
C ALA A 34 33.50 8.92 -6.31
N VAL A 35 33.40 7.87 -7.13
CA VAL A 35 32.21 6.99 -7.17
C VAL A 35 32.02 6.26 -5.85
N ILE A 36 33.09 5.70 -5.27
CA ILE A 36 33.03 5.02 -3.97
C ILE A 36 32.59 6.01 -2.88
N ALA A 37 33.19 7.20 -2.84
CA ALA A 37 32.84 8.23 -1.87
C ALA A 37 31.37 8.67 -1.98
N LEU A 38 30.84 8.86 -3.20
CA LEU A 38 29.42 9.18 -3.42
C LEU A 38 28.50 8.04 -2.98
N SER A 39 28.90 6.78 -3.19
CA SER A 39 28.09 5.61 -2.80
C SER A 39 28.01 5.41 -1.29
N MET A 40 29.02 5.88 -0.55
CA MET A 40 29.09 5.80 0.91
C MET A 40 28.61 7.07 1.61
N ALA A 41 28.29 8.13 0.87
CA ALA A 41 27.79 9.37 1.44
C ALA A 41 26.49 9.09 2.22
N PRO A 42 26.38 9.57 3.47
CA PRO A 42 25.14 9.45 4.24
C PRO A 42 24.00 10.05 3.41
N ARG A 43 22.99 9.23 3.10
CA ARG A 43 21.77 9.73 2.48
C ARG A 43 21.09 10.60 3.52
N GLY A 44 21.15 11.92 3.33
CA GLY A 44 20.47 12.87 4.20
C GLY A 44 18.97 12.59 4.27
N THR A 45 18.34 13.03 5.35
CA THR A 45 16.88 13.04 5.44
C THR A 45 16.31 13.98 4.40
N LEU A 46 15.39 13.49 3.56
CA LEU A 46 14.61 14.36 2.70
C LEU A 46 13.57 15.07 3.56
N THR A 47 13.72 16.39 3.69
CA THR A 47 12.73 17.25 4.32
C THR A 47 12.19 18.18 3.24
N VAL A 48 10.89 18.06 2.96
CA VAL A 48 10.13 18.93 2.07
C VAL A 48 8.87 19.36 2.80
N ASP A 49 8.41 20.59 2.56
CA ASP A 49 7.17 21.08 3.17
C ASP A 49 5.93 20.42 2.53
N GLU A 50 6.01 20.12 1.22
CA GLU A 50 4.92 19.55 0.44
C GLU A 50 5.44 18.59 -0.64
N LEU A 51 4.74 17.47 -0.83
CA LEU A 51 5.04 16.48 -1.87
C LEU A 51 3.81 16.30 -2.78
N HIS A 52 3.91 16.74 -4.03
CA HIS A 52 2.91 16.48 -5.06
C HIS A 52 3.31 15.23 -5.84
N ALA A 53 2.55 14.16 -5.69
CA ALA A 53 2.81 12.90 -6.37
C ALA A 53 1.50 12.19 -6.71
N HIS A 54 1.49 11.45 -7.82
CA HIS A 54 0.40 10.53 -8.13
C HIS A 54 0.44 9.25 -7.30
N ARG A 55 1.64 8.86 -6.84
CA ARG A 55 1.88 7.65 -6.05
C ARG A 55 3.10 7.83 -5.16
N VAL A 56 2.99 7.39 -3.92
CA VAL A 56 4.11 7.31 -2.96
C VAL A 56 4.17 5.88 -2.44
N VAL A 57 5.34 5.25 -2.51
CA VAL A 57 5.55 3.88 -2.04
C VAL A 57 6.66 3.90 -0.99
N VAL A 58 6.36 3.36 0.20
CA VAL A 58 7.34 3.15 1.27
C VAL A 58 7.78 1.70 1.25
N LEU A 59 9.08 1.49 1.11
CA LEU A 59 9.71 0.17 1.12
C LEU A 59 10.41 -0.08 2.46
N ASP A 60 10.51 -1.33 2.88
CA ASP A 60 11.43 -1.73 3.95
C ASP A 60 12.87 -1.92 3.44
N ASP A 61 13.77 -2.35 4.34
CA ASP A 61 15.19 -2.58 4.06
C ASP A 61 15.45 -3.73 3.08
N GLN A 62 14.46 -4.61 2.88
CA GLN A 62 14.50 -5.69 1.90
C GLN A 62 13.88 -5.29 0.56
N GLY A 63 13.40 -4.04 0.44
CA GLY A 63 12.72 -3.54 -0.75
C GLY A 63 11.27 -4.00 -0.87
N VAL A 64 10.69 -4.57 0.19
CA VAL A 64 9.28 -4.98 0.20
C VAL A 64 8.42 -3.74 0.47
N MET A 65 7.37 -3.56 -0.33
CA MET A 65 6.40 -2.50 -0.13
C MET A 65 5.66 -2.67 1.19
N ARG A 66 5.63 -1.61 2.01
CA ARG A 66 4.95 -1.57 3.33
C ARG A 66 3.78 -0.62 3.38
N VAL A 67 3.87 0.49 2.65
CA VAL A 67 2.81 1.48 2.52
C VAL A 67 2.74 1.95 1.08
N GLU A 68 1.54 2.09 0.56
CA GLU A 68 1.28 2.77 -0.70
C GLU A 68 0.27 3.88 -0.47
N VAL A 69 0.56 5.07 -1.01
CA VAL A 69 -0.40 6.17 -1.14
C VAL A 69 -0.63 6.39 -2.63
N GLY A 70 -1.89 6.39 -3.07
CA GLY A 70 -2.19 6.50 -4.50
C GLY A 70 -3.67 6.45 -4.80
N GLN A 71 -3.98 6.28 -6.09
CA GLN A 71 -5.33 6.08 -6.59
C GLN A 71 -5.36 4.83 -7.46
N ASP A 72 -6.42 4.04 -7.33
CA ASP A 72 -6.63 2.86 -8.17
C ASP A 72 -6.58 3.20 -9.67
N ALA A 73 -6.22 2.19 -10.46
CA ALA A 73 -6.47 2.23 -11.90
C ALA A 73 -7.97 2.32 -12.19
N VAL A 74 -8.34 2.89 -13.34
CA VAL A 74 -9.74 3.08 -13.74
C VAL A 74 -10.49 1.76 -13.87
N ASP A 75 -9.78 0.68 -14.20
CA ASP A 75 -10.28 -0.67 -14.46
C ASP A 75 -9.94 -1.68 -13.36
N ALA A 76 -9.69 -1.21 -12.13
CA ALA A 76 -9.32 -2.06 -10.98
C ALA A 76 -10.41 -3.05 -10.51
N GLY A 77 -11.55 -3.16 -11.21
CA GLY A 77 -12.65 -4.08 -10.88
C GLY A 77 -13.38 -3.77 -9.57
N ARG A 78 -13.14 -2.59 -8.98
CA ARG A 78 -13.82 -2.14 -7.75
C ARG A 78 -15.17 -1.53 -8.07
N ARG A 79 -16.09 -1.57 -7.09
CA ARG A 79 -17.40 -0.92 -7.17
C ARG A 79 -17.27 0.58 -7.48
N SER A 80 -16.28 1.22 -6.86
CA SER A 80 -15.95 2.63 -7.05
C SER A 80 -14.43 2.78 -6.95
N ARG A 81 -13.88 3.72 -7.71
CA ARG A 81 -12.45 4.00 -7.73
C ARG A 81 -12.04 4.66 -6.41
N THR A 82 -10.89 4.27 -5.88
CA THR A 82 -10.47 4.71 -4.55
C THR A 82 -9.13 5.45 -4.60
N ALA A 83 -9.00 6.44 -3.72
CA ALA A 83 -7.74 7.16 -3.47
C ALA A 83 -7.45 7.13 -1.97
N GLY A 84 -6.26 6.68 -1.60
CA GLY A 84 -5.99 6.38 -0.19
C GLY A 84 -4.62 5.83 0.11
N VAL A 85 -4.56 5.14 1.24
CA VAL A 85 -3.37 4.53 1.84
C VAL A 85 -3.63 3.04 2.02
N TRP A 86 -2.73 2.21 1.51
CA TRP A 86 -2.73 0.76 1.69
C TRP A 86 -1.54 0.32 2.54
N LEU A 87 -1.77 -0.69 3.38
CA LEU A 87 -0.79 -1.24 4.30
C LEU A 87 -0.47 -2.67 3.87
N TYR A 88 0.81 -3.02 3.89
CA TYR A 88 1.29 -4.33 3.47
C TYR A 88 2.13 -4.98 4.58
N ASP A 89 2.12 -6.30 4.67
CA ASP A 89 2.97 -7.06 5.59
C ASP A 89 4.38 -7.33 5.05
N ALA A 90 5.21 -8.07 5.80
CA ALA A 90 6.60 -8.33 5.44
C ALA A 90 6.78 -9.24 4.22
N LYS A 91 5.70 -9.85 3.74
CA LYS A 91 5.70 -10.61 2.49
C LYS A 91 5.24 -9.78 1.30
N GLY A 92 4.80 -8.56 1.54
CA GLY A 92 4.16 -7.69 0.54
C GLY A 92 2.67 -7.98 0.37
N ASP A 93 2.04 -8.75 1.26
CA ASP A 93 0.61 -9.02 1.20
C ASP A 93 -0.17 -7.84 1.81
N GLU A 94 -1.22 -7.36 1.13
CA GLU A 94 -2.09 -6.28 1.63
C GLU A 94 -2.76 -6.69 2.95
N ARG A 95 -2.83 -5.76 3.90
CA ARG A 95 -3.40 -5.89 5.25
C ARG A 95 -4.52 -4.89 5.52
N GLY A 96 -5.06 -4.29 4.47
CA GLY A 96 -6.09 -3.27 4.51
C GLY A 96 -5.54 -1.87 4.25
N GLY A 97 -6.33 -0.86 4.55
CA GLY A 97 -6.04 0.52 4.20
C GLY A 97 -7.19 1.47 4.51
N MET A 98 -6.98 2.74 4.20
CA MET A 98 -8.00 3.79 4.29
C MET A 98 -8.10 4.55 2.98
N ALA A 99 -9.31 4.80 2.49
CA ALA A 99 -9.50 5.47 1.21
C ALA A 99 -10.81 6.24 1.12
N THR A 100 -10.80 7.29 0.31
CA THR A 100 -12.02 7.91 -0.22
C THR A 100 -12.38 7.26 -1.55
N HIS A 101 -13.67 7.15 -1.81
CA HIS A 101 -14.23 6.57 -3.02
C HIS A 101 -14.91 7.67 -3.85
N GLU A 102 -14.91 7.53 -5.18
CA GLU A 102 -15.59 8.48 -6.08
C GLU A 102 -17.10 8.56 -5.87
N ASP A 103 -17.70 7.55 -5.23
CA ASP A 103 -19.13 7.54 -4.85
C ASP A 103 -19.42 8.28 -3.52
N GLY A 104 -18.39 8.90 -2.93
CA GLY A 104 -18.48 9.65 -1.67
C GLY A 104 -18.31 8.81 -0.40
N LEU A 105 -18.07 7.50 -0.51
CA LEU A 105 -17.74 6.66 0.63
C LEU A 105 -16.32 6.94 1.15
N VAL A 106 -16.15 6.98 2.46
CA VAL A 106 -14.86 6.93 3.13
C VAL A 106 -14.78 5.65 3.94
N GLY A 107 -13.70 4.90 3.78
CA GLY A 107 -13.51 3.60 4.43
C GLY A 107 -12.13 3.45 5.05
N LEU A 108 -12.08 2.71 6.14
CA LEU A 108 -10.90 2.08 6.72
C LEU A 108 -11.21 0.59 6.88
N ALA A 109 -10.34 -0.28 6.40
CA ALA A 109 -10.47 -1.72 6.53
C ALA A 109 -9.15 -2.34 6.99
N PHE A 110 -9.25 -3.39 7.80
CA PHE A 110 -8.13 -4.20 8.23
C PHE A 110 -8.36 -5.66 7.85
N ASP A 111 -7.36 -6.23 7.20
CA ASP A 111 -7.49 -7.55 6.60
C ASP A 111 -6.77 -8.62 7.42
N ALA A 112 -7.35 -9.80 7.45
CA ALA A 112 -6.68 -11.01 7.88
C ALA A 112 -5.44 -11.26 6.99
N PRO A 113 -4.35 -11.82 7.55
CA PRO A 113 -3.22 -12.26 6.73
C PRO A 113 -3.64 -13.24 5.62
N VAL A 114 -2.87 -13.32 4.53
CA VAL A 114 -3.09 -14.33 3.48
C VAL A 114 -3.08 -15.74 4.09
N GLY A 115 -4.02 -16.58 3.63
CA GLY A 115 -4.21 -17.94 4.15
C GLY A 115 -4.88 -18.01 5.53
N LYS A 116 -5.44 -16.90 6.04
CA LYS A 116 -6.25 -16.88 7.26
C LYS A 116 -7.71 -16.61 6.93
N GLY A 117 -8.48 -17.69 7.01
CA GLY A 117 -9.89 -17.65 6.67
C GLY A 117 -10.09 -17.85 5.18
N GLU A 118 -11.19 -17.31 4.68
CA GLU A 118 -11.54 -17.37 3.26
C GLU A 118 -10.78 -16.28 2.48
N ASP A 119 -10.15 -16.68 1.37
CA ASP A 119 -9.21 -15.81 0.65
C ASP A 119 -9.88 -14.64 -0.09
N HIS A 120 -11.13 -14.80 -0.54
CA HIS A 120 -11.84 -13.78 -1.31
C HIS A 120 -12.47 -12.67 -0.45
N LEU A 121 -12.43 -12.80 0.88
CA LEU A 121 -13.03 -11.86 1.82
C LEU A 121 -12.16 -11.80 3.07
N ARG A 122 -11.13 -10.95 3.01
CA ARG A 122 -10.12 -10.85 4.06
C ARG A 122 -10.40 -9.73 5.06
N ASP A 123 -11.29 -8.78 4.78
CA ASP A 123 -11.74 -7.77 5.74
C ASP A 123 -12.17 -8.42 7.07
N ARG A 124 -11.61 -7.95 8.18
CA ARG A 124 -11.95 -8.40 9.55
C ARG A 124 -12.50 -7.29 10.42
N LEU A 125 -12.07 -6.06 10.17
CA LEU A 125 -12.59 -4.89 10.85
C LEU A 125 -12.69 -3.77 9.84
N SER A 126 -13.83 -3.11 9.77
CA SER A 126 -13.97 -1.93 8.92
C SER A 126 -14.75 -0.81 9.59
N LEU A 127 -14.42 0.41 9.22
CA LEU A 127 -15.13 1.63 9.54
C LEU A 127 -15.49 2.30 8.23
N ARG A 128 -16.74 2.70 8.06
CA ARG A 128 -17.23 3.31 6.83
C ARG A 128 -18.16 4.46 7.12
N VAL A 129 -18.11 5.47 6.28
CA VAL A 129 -19.09 6.57 6.21
C VAL A 129 -19.49 6.71 4.75
N ASN A 130 -20.78 6.61 4.48
CA ASN A 130 -21.37 6.78 3.16
C ASN A 130 -21.56 8.27 2.84
N ALA A 131 -21.80 8.57 1.57
CA ALA A 131 -22.02 9.95 1.10
C ALA A 131 -23.22 10.65 1.76
N ASP A 132 -24.23 9.89 2.21
CA ASP A 132 -25.41 10.37 2.92
C ASP A 132 -25.19 10.58 4.43
N GLY A 133 -23.98 10.27 4.94
CA GLY A 133 -23.65 10.35 6.35
C GLY A 133 -24.00 9.11 7.17
N ALA A 134 -24.62 8.09 6.57
CA ALA A 134 -24.77 6.78 7.21
C ALA A 134 -23.39 6.19 7.49
N SER A 135 -23.22 5.54 8.65
CA SER A 135 -21.92 5.03 9.07
C SER A 135 -22.01 3.65 9.70
N GLN A 136 -20.91 2.91 9.59
CA GLN A 136 -20.80 1.55 10.07
C GLN A 136 -19.43 1.29 10.69
N VAL A 137 -19.41 0.58 11.82
CA VAL A 137 -18.27 -0.24 12.26
C VAL A 137 -18.66 -1.69 12.13
N LEU A 138 -17.90 -2.49 11.40
CA LEU A 138 -18.20 -3.90 11.15
C LEU A 138 -17.04 -4.80 11.59
N LEU A 139 -17.35 -5.80 12.40
CA LEU A 139 -16.45 -6.89 12.75
C LEU A 139 -16.86 -8.15 11.98
N THR A 140 -15.90 -8.79 11.33
CA THR A 140 -16.08 -9.98 10.49
C THR A 140 -15.15 -11.10 10.96
N ASP A 141 -15.62 -12.35 10.97
CA ASP A 141 -14.80 -13.51 11.31
C ASP A 141 -13.92 -13.98 10.12
N ASN A 142 -13.09 -15.00 10.37
CA ASN A 142 -12.27 -15.63 9.32
C ASN A 142 -13.09 -16.39 8.26
N LEU A 143 -14.36 -16.65 8.52
CA LEU A 143 -15.26 -17.27 7.55
C LEU A 143 -16.07 -16.22 6.79
N THR A 144 -15.69 -14.94 6.90
CA THR A 144 -16.17 -13.77 6.13
C THR A 144 -17.53 -13.24 6.56
N ARG A 145 -17.98 -13.70 7.71
CA ARG A 145 -19.32 -13.48 8.18
C ARG A 145 -19.31 -12.34 9.18
N GLY A 146 -20.13 -11.33 8.94
CA GLY A 146 -20.32 -10.24 9.89
C GLY A 146 -20.73 -10.83 11.24
N ILE A 147 -20.07 -10.43 12.32
CA ILE A 147 -20.35 -10.88 13.69
C ILE A 147 -21.14 -9.78 14.41
N VAL A 148 -20.65 -8.54 14.30
CA VAL A 148 -21.22 -7.38 14.97
C VAL A 148 -21.09 -6.17 14.05
N GLY A 149 -22.17 -5.39 13.94
CA GLY A 149 -22.20 -4.09 13.29
C GLY A 149 -22.67 -3.00 14.26
N LEU A 150 -21.97 -1.88 14.32
CA LEU A 150 -22.48 -0.62 14.90
C LEU A 150 -22.92 0.25 13.73
N LEU A 151 -24.18 0.64 13.69
CA LEU A 151 -24.80 1.28 12.53
C LEU A 151 -25.39 2.64 12.92
N SER A 152 -25.29 3.60 12.00
CA SER A 152 -26.04 4.85 12.03
C SER A 152 -26.56 5.12 10.62
N ASP A 153 -27.81 5.58 10.51
CA ASP A 153 -28.44 5.90 9.23
C ASP A 153 -28.19 7.34 8.77
N GLY A 154 -27.43 8.13 9.55
CA GLY A 154 -27.14 9.54 9.25
C GLY A 154 -28.28 10.52 9.60
N THR A 155 -29.46 10.03 9.97
CA THR A 155 -30.64 10.84 10.34
C THR A 155 -30.91 10.85 11.85
N GLY A 156 -30.00 10.28 12.63
CA GLY A 156 -30.09 10.20 14.09
C GLY A 156 -30.59 8.85 14.60
N ASN A 157 -30.87 7.89 13.71
CA ASN A 157 -31.14 6.52 14.12
C ASN A 157 -29.89 5.66 13.95
N GLY A 158 -29.91 4.52 14.63
CA GLY A 158 -28.80 3.58 14.60
C GLY A 158 -28.99 2.49 15.65
N GLY A 159 -28.04 1.58 15.68
CA GLY A 159 -28.09 0.46 16.59
C GLY A 159 -26.91 -0.49 16.48
N VAL A 160 -27.03 -1.59 17.20
CA VAL A 160 -26.08 -2.69 17.20
C VAL A 160 -26.74 -3.90 16.57
N GLU A 161 -26.16 -4.40 15.48
CA GLU A 161 -26.50 -5.70 14.92
C GLU A 161 -25.50 -6.76 15.42
N THR A 162 -26.01 -7.92 15.83
CA THR A 162 -25.19 -9.13 16.00
C THR A 162 -25.74 -10.22 15.10
N TYR A 163 -24.84 -11.03 14.54
CA TYR A 163 -25.23 -12.11 13.63
C TYR A 163 -24.72 -13.45 14.14
N ARG A 164 -25.53 -14.49 13.96
CA ARG A 164 -25.12 -15.89 14.05
C ARG A 164 -25.50 -16.58 12.76
N TRP A 165 -24.50 -17.12 12.08
CA TRP A 165 -24.64 -17.79 10.80
C TRP A 165 -24.79 -19.29 11.02
N ASP A 166 -25.91 -19.84 10.54
CA ASP A 166 -26.19 -21.27 10.54
C ASP A 166 -26.09 -21.77 9.10
N MET A 167 -24.94 -22.34 8.76
CA MET A 167 -24.66 -22.76 7.38
C MET A 167 -25.37 -24.05 7.01
N ASP A 168 -25.61 -24.92 7.98
CA ASP A 168 -26.31 -26.19 7.77
C ASP A 168 -27.78 -25.92 7.46
N ALA A 169 -28.41 -25.04 8.24
CA ALA A 169 -29.78 -24.64 8.02
C ALA A 169 -29.93 -23.57 6.93
N LYS A 170 -28.83 -23.01 6.42
CA LYS A 170 -28.78 -21.87 5.49
C LYS A 170 -29.56 -20.66 6.02
N LEU A 171 -29.33 -20.30 7.27
CA LEU A 171 -30.04 -19.25 7.98
C LEU A 171 -29.06 -18.27 8.63
N ILE A 172 -29.46 -17.01 8.68
CA ILE A 172 -28.79 -15.94 9.41
C ILE A 172 -29.72 -15.52 10.53
N HIS A 173 -29.27 -15.70 11.77
CA HIS A 173 -29.94 -15.14 12.93
C HIS A 173 -29.35 -13.76 13.19
N ARG A 174 -30.21 -12.76 13.27
CA ARG A 174 -29.84 -11.38 13.54
C ARG A 174 -30.52 -10.91 14.81
N ARG A 175 -29.78 -10.21 15.67
CA ARG A 175 -30.36 -9.40 16.74
C ARG A 175 -29.99 -7.95 16.46
N TYR A 176 -30.98 -7.08 16.45
CA TYR A 176 -30.81 -5.65 16.26
C TYR A 176 -31.29 -4.92 17.51
N ILE A 177 -30.43 -4.07 18.06
CA ILE A 177 -30.68 -3.34 19.31
C ILE A 177 -30.52 -1.86 19.02
N THR A 178 -31.56 -1.07 19.28
CA THR A 178 -31.52 0.39 19.29
C THR A 178 -31.76 0.90 20.71
N PHE A 179 -31.89 2.21 20.90
CA PHE A 179 -32.28 2.77 22.19
C PHE A 179 -33.69 2.31 22.61
N ASP A 180 -34.63 2.27 21.66
CA ASP A 180 -36.04 1.99 21.92
C ASP A 180 -36.45 0.53 21.69
N GLN A 181 -35.62 -0.27 21.01
CA GLN A 181 -36.01 -1.60 20.51
C GLN A 181 -34.90 -2.66 20.66
N ASP A 182 -35.31 -3.92 20.86
CA ASP A 182 -34.45 -5.11 20.80
C ASP A 182 -35.18 -6.21 20.02
N GLU A 183 -34.83 -6.36 18.76
CA GLU A 183 -35.48 -7.29 17.83
C GLU A 183 -34.59 -8.49 17.51
N ARG A 184 -35.22 -9.65 17.35
CA ARG A 184 -34.55 -10.87 16.85
C ARG A 184 -35.25 -11.36 15.59
N GLN A 185 -34.47 -11.58 14.55
CA GLN A 185 -34.96 -12.00 13.24
C GLN A 185 -34.15 -13.19 12.74
N GLN A 186 -34.77 -14.00 11.89
CA GLN A 186 -34.13 -15.11 11.21
C GLN A 186 -34.47 -15.02 9.73
N ARG A 187 -33.46 -15.15 8.87
CA ARG A 187 -33.63 -15.01 7.42
C ARG A 187 -32.83 -16.09 6.66
N PRO A 188 -33.31 -16.55 5.49
CA PRO A 188 -32.54 -17.41 4.60
C PRO A 188 -31.22 -16.76 4.15
N LEU A 189 -30.19 -17.58 3.99
CA LEU A 189 -28.90 -17.15 3.45
C LEU A 189 -29.05 -16.83 1.95
N GLY A 190 -28.65 -15.61 1.55
CA GLY A 190 -28.70 -15.16 0.16
C GLY A 190 -29.91 -14.28 -0.21
N GLU A 191 -30.85 -14.04 0.72
CA GLU A 191 -31.87 -13.01 0.52
C GLU A 191 -31.29 -11.60 0.73
N PRO A 192 -31.57 -10.62 -0.16
CA PRO A 192 -31.10 -9.25 0.02
C PRO A 192 -31.59 -8.63 1.33
N GLN A 193 -30.73 -7.83 1.97
CA GLN A 193 -31.16 -6.96 3.07
C GLN A 193 -32.15 -5.94 2.50
N ALA A 194 -33.41 -5.98 2.94
CA ALA A 194 -34.30 -4.82 2.77
C ALA A 194 -33.66 -3.64 3.51
N GLN A 195 -33.37 -2.58 2.76
CA GLN A 195 -32.88 -1.29 3.26
C GLN A 195 -33.97 -0.60 4.06
#